data_AF-A0A2V7UBB1-F1
#
_entry.id   AF-A0A2V7UBB1-F1
#
_cell.length_a   1.000
_cell.length_b   1.000
_cell.length_c   1.000
_cell.angle_alpha   90.00
_cell.angle_beta   90.00
_cell.angle_gamma   90.00
#
_symmetry.space_group_name_H-M   'P 1'
#
loop_
_entity.id
_entity.type
_entity.pdbx_description
1 polymer ?
#
loop_
_entity_poly.entity_id
_entity_poly.type
_entity_poly.pdbx_seq_one_letter_code
_entity_poly.pdbx_strand_id
1 'polypeptide(L)'
;MRLLTYNIRFGGAGRVGALAAVVNHCAPDVVVLQEATLPPVVEQLAAATGMTAWGARPRQSLAFMSRVPIAHHEWHRPRASRRAFLEIVPAAGSLRIFGVHLSAVHSNWTERRRVRELRAIRQGVARYQGDFHVVAGDFNTLAPGEELDLRKLPPRLRAIVWLTGRRIRWETIQIMLDASYVDGYRSLHGHDPGYTFPTWDPHVRLDYVFVPFAWSRRLADCAVVSDHPALAQASDHLPLRAEVELEP
;
A
#
# COMPACT_ATOMS: atom_id res chain seq x y z
N MET A 1 -4.33 0.18 -17.01
CA MET A 1 -3.45 -0.73 -16.24
C MET A 1 -4.04 -0.94 -14.87
N ARG A 2 -4.12 -2.18 -14.41
CA ARG A 2 -4.57 -2.58 -13.08
C ARG A 2 -3.39 -2.75 -12.14
N LEU A 3 -3.35 -1.93 -11.09
CA LEU A 3 -2.40 -2.03 -9.99
C LEU A 3 -3.07 -2.68 -8.78
N LEU A 4 -2.38 -3.60 -8.12
CA LEU A 4 -2.78 -4.14 -6.82
C LEU A 4 -1.73 -3.77 -5.77
N THR A 5 -2.16 -3.24 -4.63
CA THR A 5 -1.31 -3.16 -3.43
C THR A 5 -1.82 -4.15 -2.39
N TYR A 6 -0.94 -5.00 -1.85
CA TYR A 6 -1.35 -6.09 -0.97
C TYR A 6 -0.29 -6.45 0.08
N ASN A 7 -0.60 -6.21 1.36
CA ASN A 7 0.20 -6.70 2.48
C ASN A 7 -0.08 -8.19 2.67
N ILE A 8 0.95 -9.03 2.47
CA ILE A 8 0.80 -10.49 2.53
C ILE A 8 1.02 -11.09 3.91
N ARG A 9 1.38 -10.24 4.90
CA ARG A 9 1.63 -10.55 6.31
C ARG A 9 2.73 -11.60 6.51
N PHE A 10 3.74 -11.34 7.33
CA PHE A 10 4.78 -12.32 7.68
C PHE A 10 5.40 -13.07 6.48
N GLY A 11 5.61 -12.36 5.36
CA GLY A 11 6.20 -12.94 4.15
C GLY A 11 5.32 -13.92 3.39
N GLY A 12 4.04 -14.09 3.76
CA GLY A 12 3.10 -14.98 3.05
C GLY A 12 3.40 -16.48 3.15
N ALA A 13 4.33 -16.88 4.04
CA ALA A 13 4.76 -18.27 4.17
C ALA A 13 3.57 -19.20 4.47
N GLY A 14 3.51 -20.34 3.77
CA GLY A 14 2.43 -21.33 3.89
C GLY A 14 1.09 -20.91 3.27
N ARG A 15 0.98 -19.70 2.69
CA ARG A 15 -0.28 -19.15 2.16
C ARG A 15 -0.24 -18.82 0.67
N VAL A 16 0.78 -19.29 -0.06
CA VAL A 16 0.95 -19.01 -1.51
C VAL A 16 -0.32 -19.33 -2.30
N GLY A 17 -0.96 -20.48 -2.06
CA GLY A 17 -2.19 -20.85 -2.78
C GLY A 17 -3.35 -19.88 -2.55
N ALA A 18 -3.60 -19.50 -1.29
CA ALA A 18 -4.65 -18.53 -0.94
C ALA A 18 -4.34 -17.13 -1.50
N LEU A 19 -3.08 -16.69 -1.38
CA LEU A 19 -2.61 -15.42 -1.94
C LEU A 19 -2.75 -15.41 -3.48
N ALA A 20 -2.37 -16.49 -4.16
CA ALA A 20 -2.47 -16.62 -5.61
C ALA A 20 -3.92 -16.57 -6.08
N ALA A 21 -4.84 -17.23 -5.36
CA ALA A 21 -6.27 -17.17 -5.66
C ALA A 21 -6.81 -15.73 -5.56
N VAL A 22 -6.45 -15.00 -4.50
CA VAL A 22 -6.84 -13.59 -4.34
C VAL A 22 -6.23 -12.71 -5.43
N VAL A 23 -4.93 -12.86 -5.73
CA VAL A 23 -4.26 -12.08 -6.78
C VAL A 23 -4.86 -12.37 -8.15
N ASN A 24 -5.18 -13.63 -8.47
CA ASN A 24 -5.82 -14.00 -9.73
C ASN A 24 -7.25 -13.44 -9.82
N HIS A 25 -8.03 -13.47 -8.74
CA HIS A 25 -9.36 -12.84 -8.67
C HIS A 25 -9.30 -11.33 -8.95
N CYS A 26 -8.28 -10.64 -8.42
CA CYS A 26 -8.07 -9.21 -8.66
C CYS A 26 -7.63 -8.90 -10.11
N ALA A 27 -7.13 -9.90 -10.84
CA ALA A 27 -6.60 -9.80 -12.21
C ALA A 27 -5.67 -8.58 -12.49
N PRO A 28 -4.64 -8.31 -11.66
CA PRO A 28 -3.81 -7.12 -11.81
C PRO A 28 -2.72 -7.27 -12.89
N ASP A 29 -2.30 -6.16 -13.48
CA ASP A 29 -1.12 -6.12 -14.37
C ASP A 29 0.17 -6.06 -13.55
N VAL A 30 0.15 -5.27 -12.47
CA VAL A 30 1.28 -5.07 -11.54
C VAL A 30 0.79 -5.22 -10.11
N VAL A 31 1.58 -5.89 -9.26
CA VAL A 31 1.33 -6.05 -7.83
C VAL A 31 2.49 -5.46 -7.04
N VAL A 32 2.17 -4.61 -6.06
CA VAL A 32 3.10 -4.15 -5.02
C VAL A 32 2.76 -4.90 -3.74
N LEU A 33 3.71 -5.69 -3.25
CA LEU A 33 3.54 -6.51 -2.05
C LEU A 33 4.20 -5.83 -0.84
N GLN A 34 3.50 -5.79 0.29
CA GLN A 34 4.06 -5.41 1.59
C GLN A 34 4.25 -6.66 2.49
N GLU A 35 5.13 -6.53 3.48
CA GLU A 35 5.65 -7.64 4.29
C GLU A 35 6.29 -8.81 3.51
N ALA A 36 6.66 -8.59 2.25
CA ALA A 36 7.26 -9.60 1.38
C ALA A 36 8.75 -9.86 1.67
N THR A 37 9.06 -10.27 2.90
CA THR A 37 10.44 -10.45 3.40
C THR A 37 11.10 -11.76 2.96
N LEU A 38 10.34 -12.65 2.32
CA LEU A 38 10.77 -13.98 1.88
C LEU A 38 10.75 -14.07 0.35
N PRO A 39 11.88 -13.80 -0.35
CA PRO A 39 11.94 -13.86 -1.80
C PRO A 39 11.43 -15.17 -2.43
N PRO A 40 11.72 -16.36 -1.87
CA PRO A 40 11.18 -17.61 -2.44
C PRO A 40 9.65 -17.67 -2.47
N VAL A 41 8.97 -17.01 -1.50
CA VAL A 41 7.50 -16.95 -1.49
C VAL A 41 6.99 -16.04 -2.60
N VAL A 42 7.67 -14.92 -2.86
CA VAL A 42 7.32 -13.99 -3.96
C VAL A 42 7.51 -14.68 -5.32
N GLU A 43 8.60 -15.40 -5.50
CA GLU A 43 8.86 -16.18 -6.71
C GLU A 43 7.78 -17.23 -6.96
N GLN A 44 7.43 -18.02 -5.93
CA GLN A 44 6.35 -19.01 -6.02
C GLN A 44 5.00 -18.37 -6.32
N LEU A 45 4.69 -17.22 -5.70
CA LEU A 45 3.46 -16.49 -5.95
C LEU A 45 3.41 -15.92 -7.37
N ALA A 46 4.52 -15.39 -7.87
CA ALA A 46 4.63 -14.90 -9.25
C ALA A 46 4.37 -16.04 -10.25
N ALA A 47 5.01 -17.19 -10.04
CA ALA A 47 4.77 -18.38 -10.86
C ALA A 47 3.31 -18.85 -10.81
N ALA A 48 2.71 -18.93 -9.62
CA ALA A 48 1.32 -19.36 -9.42
C ALA A 48 0.26 -18.39 -10.01
N THR A 49 0.65 -17.15 -10.32
CA THR A 49 -0.23 -16.12 -10.88
C THR A 49 0.12 -15.76 -12.33
N GLY A 50 1.10 -16.46 -12.92
CA GLY A 50 1.56 -16.21 -14.29
C GLY A 50 2.24 -14.85 -14.49
N MET A 51 2.82 -14.29 -13.42
CA MET A 51 3.57 -13.03 -13.48
C MET A 51 5.02 -13.31 -13.83
N THR A 52 5.46 -12.80 -14.97
CA THR A 52 6.74 -13.13 -15.60
C THR A 52 7.90 -12.24 -15.14
N ALA A 53 7.60 -11.06 -14.60
CA ALA A 53 8.58 -10.17 -13.99
C ALA A 53 8.28 -10.00 -12.50
N TRP A 54 9.29 -10.10 -11.65
CA TRP A 54 9.15 -9.89 -10.21
C TRP A 54 10.47 -9.43 -9.60
N GLY A 55 10.40 -8.88 -8.40
CA GLY A 55 11.58 -8.48 -7.65
C GLY A 55 11.31 -8.49 -6.15
N ALA A 56 12.19 -9.16 -5.41
CA ALA A 56 12.17 -9.21 -3.96
C ALA A 56 13.61 -9.24 -3.42
N ARG A 57 13.83 -8.70 -2.21
CA ARG A 57 15.13 -8.73 -1.54
C ARG A 57 14.99 -9.26 -0.11
N PRO A 58 15.90 -10.13 0.37
CA PRO A 58 15.90 -10.54 1.76
C PRO A 58 15.88 -9.33 2.69
N ARG A 59 15.06 -9.39 3.75
CA ARG A 59 14.93 -8.33 4.78
C ARG A 59 14.38 -6.99 4.27
N GLN A 60 14.03 -6.85 3.00
CA GLN A 60 13.18 -5.75 2.54
C GLN A 60 11.72 -6.17 2.66
N SER A 61 10.86 -5.25 3.09
CA SER A 61 9.44 -5.56 3.26
C SER A 61 8.61 -5.32 2.00
N LEU A 62 9.22 -4.85 0.92
CA LEU A 62 8.56 -4.54 -0.34
C LEU A 62 9.07 -5.45 -1.44
N ALA A 63 8.14 -5.96 -2.23
CA ALA A 63 8.40 -6.69 -3.46
C ALA A 63 7.39 -6.29 -4.54
N PHE A 64 7.64 -6.69 -5.77
CA PHE A 64 6.67 -6.58 -6.85
C PHE A 64 6.57 -7.85 -7.67
N MET A 65 5.45 -7.99 -8.35
CA MET A 65 5.22 -8.98 -9.41
C MET A 65 4.45 -8.30 -10.54
N SER A 66 4.66 -8.72 -11.77
CA SER A 66 4.11 -8.06 -12.96
C SER A 66 3.89 -9.04 -14.10
N ARG A 67 2.75 -8.88 -14.79
CA ARG A 67 2.46 -9.55 -16.07
C ARG A 67 3.05 -8.79 -17.25
N VAL A 68 3.16 -7.47 -17.12
CA VAL A 68 3.75 -6.60 -18.14
C VAL A 68 5.27 -6.48 -17.94
N PRO A 69 6.06 -6.27 -19.01
CA PRO A 69 7.50 -6.05 -18.86
C PRO A 69 7.80 -4.83 -17.99
N ILE A 70 8.84 -4.93 -17.17
CA ILE A 70 9.32 -3.84 -16.31
C ILE A 70 10.63 -3.30 -16.88
N ALA A 71 10.63 -2.02 -17.28
CA ALA A 71 11.82 -1.36 -17.80
C ALA A 71 12.83 -1.03 -16.70
N HIS A 72 12.34 -0.68 -15.51
CA HIS A 72 13.21 -0.34 -14.38
C HIS A 72 12.53 -0.64 -13.05
N HIS A 73 13.32 -1.06 -12.05
CA HIS A 73 12.88 -1.09 -10.67
C HIS A 73 14.07 -0.86 -9.72
N GLU A 74 13.82 -0.22 -8.58
CA GLU A 74 14.85 0.06 -7.58
C GLU A 74 14.28 0.16 -6.15
N TRP A 75 15.03 -0.34 -5.16
CA TRP A 75 14.74 -0.07 -3.75
C TRP A 75 15.54 1.13 -3.28
N HIS A 76 14.84 2.23 -3.05
CA HIS A 76 15.43 3.47 -2.53
C HIS A 76 15.43 3.44 -1.02
N ARG A 77 16.59 3.65 -0.40
CA ARG A 77 16.73 3.73 1.06
C ARG A 77 17.08 5.15 1.51
N PRO A 78 16.08 5.99 1.84
CA PRO A 78 16.36 7.32 2.34
C PRO A 78 17.16 7.27 3.65
N ARG A 79 18.12 8.19 3.83
CA ARG A 79 18.99 8.24 5.03
C ARG A 79 18.22 8.28 6.36
N ALA A 80 17.04 8.90 6.36
CA ALA A 80 16.19 9.02 7.55
C ALA A 80 15.16 7.88 7.72
N SER A 81 15.15 6.88 6.83
CA SER A 81 14.21 5.75 6.86
C SER A 81 14.92 4.43 7.07
N ARG A 82 14.36 3.57 7.93
CA ARG A 82 14.85 2.19 8.07
C ARG A 82 14.32 1.26 6.99
N ARG A 83 13.20 1.62 6.36
CA ARG A 83 12.55 0.86 5.29
C ARG A 83 12.83 1.53 3.95
N ALA A 84 13.18 0.73 2.95
CA ALA A 84 13.22 1.22 1.59
C ALA A 84 11.80 1.47 1.08
N PHE A 85 11.65 2.39 0.13
CA PHE A 85 10.50 2.40 -0.77
C PHE A 85 10.91 1.78 -2.10
N LEU A 86 9.95 1.24 -2.84
CA LEU A 86 10.18 0.54 -4.09
C LEU A 86 9.72 1.42 -5.24
N GLU A 87 10.56 1.62 -6.24
CA GLU A 87 10.21 2.24 -7.52
C GLU A 87 10.09 1.17 -8.59
N ILE A 88 9.04 1.26 -9.42
CA ILE A 88 8.77 0.36 -10.53
C ILE A 88 8.33 1.20 -11.71
N VAL A 89 8.91 0.92 -12.87
CA VAL A 89 8.58 1.56 -14.15
C VAL A 89 8.22 0.44 -15.13
N PRO A 90 6.92 0.25 -15.43
CA PRO A 90 6.51 -0.61 -16.54
C PRO A 90 7.14 -0.15 -17.86
N ALA A 91 7.41 -1.07 -18.76
CA ALA A 91 7.98 -0.74 -20.07
C ALA A 91 6.96 -0.06 -21.01
N ALA A 92 5.68 -0.24 -20.74
CA ALA A 92 4.59 0.35 -21.51
C ALA A 92 3.88 1.44 -20.69
N GLY A 93 3.61 2.57 -21.35
CA GLY A 93 2.97 3.74 -20.76
C GLY A 93 3.89 4.56 -19.88
N SER A 94 3.72 5.88 -19.91
CA SER A 94 4.42 6.84 -19.04
C SER A 94 3.86 6.78 -17.61
N LEU A 95 4.16 5.70 -16.88
CA LEU A 95 3.74 5.49 -15.50
C LEU A 95 4.92 5.09 -14.61
N ARG A 96 4.95 5.65 -13.41
CA ARG A 96 5.86 5.23 -12.33
C ARG A 96 5.06 4.82 -11.10
N ILE A 97 5.45 3.73 -10.48
CA ILE A 97 4.77 3.17 -9.31
C ILE A 97 5.75 3.18 -8.14
N PHE A 98 5.35 3.81 -7.05
CA PHE A 98 6.08 3.84 -5.79
C PHE A 98 5.37 2.98 -4.75
N GLY A 99 5.99 1.85 -4.41
CA GLY A 99 5.56 1.00 -3.31
C GLY A 99 6.06 1.51 -1.97
N VAL A 100 5.17 1.61 -0.98
CA VAL A 100 5.53 2.01 0.40
C VAL A 100 5.05 0.98 1.41
N HIS A 101 5.79 0.89 2.52
CA HIS A 101 5.37 0.16 3.71
C HIS A 101 5.92 0.90 4.93
N LEU A 102 5.09 1.73 5.55
CA LEU A 102 5.50 2.60 6.66
C LEU A 102 5.49 1.85 7.99
N SER A 103 6.24 2.35 8.98
CA SER A 103 6.31 1.71 10.30
C SER A 103 4.97 1.75 11.07
N ALA A 104 4.50 0.60 11.56
CA ALA A 104 3.31 0.45 12.41
C ALA A 104 3.34 1.25 13.73
N VAL A 105 2.18 1.73 14.18
CA VAL A 105 2.02 2.44 15.47
C VAL A 105 2.34 1.52 16.63
N HIS A 106 3.32 1.90 17.44
CA HIS A 106 3.47 1.36 18.79
C HIS A 106 3.55 2.46 19.85
N SER A 107 3.69 3.75 19.47
CA SER A 107 3.75 4.90 20.39
C SER A 107 3.75 6.27 19.65
N ASN A 108 3.63 7.40 20.37
CA ASN A 108 3.85 8.76 19.82
C ASN A 108 5.23 8.93 19.14
N TRP A 109 6.23 8.13 19.54
CA TRP A 109 7.56 8.13 18.93
C TRP A 109 7.55 7.45 17.54
N THR A 110 6.68 6.47 17.34
CA THR A 110 6.47 5.84 16.01
C THR A 110 5.81 6.79 15.01
N GLU A 111 4.96 7.73 15.44
CA GLU A 111 4.37 8.74 14.54
C GLU A 111 5.43 9.72 14.03
N ARG A 112 6.26 10.30 14.92
CA ARG A 112 7.39 11.17 14.51
C ARG A 112 8.38 10.45 13.60
N ARG A 113 8.49 9.11 13.72
CA ARG A 113 9.29 8.31 12.79
C ARG A 113 8.61 8.23 11.43
N ARG A 114 7.33 7.87 11.36
CA ARG A 114 6.58 7.82 10.09
C ARG A 114 6.59 9.15 9.35
N VAL A 115 6.37 10.25 10.05
CA VAL A 115 6.44 11.59 9.45
C VAL A 115 7.82 11.85 8.82
N ARG A 116 8.91 11.41 9.45
CA ARG A 116 10.26 11.49 8.87
C ARG A 116 10.44 10.55 7.68
N GLU A 117 9.95 9.31 7.77
CA GLU A 117 9.98 8.34 6.67
C GLU A 117 9.22 8.89 5.45
N LEU A 118 8.00 9.39 5.66
CA LEU A 118 7.17 9.95 4.60
C LEU A 118 7.78 11.20 4.00
N ARG A 119 8.35 12.12 4.80
CA ARG A 119 9.07 13.29 4.25
C ARG A 119 10.25 12.88 3.39
N ALA A 120 10.96 11.81 3.77
CA ALA A 120 12.10 11.30 3.02
C ALA A 120 11.66 10.60 1.72
N ILE A 121 10.56 9.84 1.76
CA ILE A 121 9.92 9.28 0.56
C ILE A 121 9.45 10.42 -0.35
N ARG A 122 8.75 11.42 0.19
CA ARG A 122 8.29 12.61 -0.54
C ARG A 122 9.44 13.32 -1.23
N GLN A 123 10.59 13.52 -0.57
CA GLN A 123 11.76 14.11 -1.22
C GLN A 123 12.25 13.26 -2.40
N GLY A 124 12.23 11.93 -2.28
CA GLY A 124 12.60 11.01 -3.35
C GLY A 124 11.61 10.98 -4.52
N VAL A 125 10.32 11.18 -4.24
CA VAL A 125 9.24 11.21 -5.24
C VAL A 125 9.04 12.60 -5.84
N ALA A 126 9.36 13.67 -5.11
CA ALA A 126 9.10 15.06 -5.49
C ALA A 126 9.72 15.44 -6.84
N ARG A 127 10.88 14.87 -7.19
CA ARG A 127 11.53 15.04 -8.50
C ARG A 127 10.68 14.56 -9.68
N TYR A 128 9.65 13.73 -9.43
CA TYR A 128 8.71 13.20 -10.42
C TYR A 128 7.30 13.79 -10.28
N GLN A 129 7.10 14.86 -9.50
CA GLN A 129 5.77 15.47 -9.33
C GLN A 129 5.17 16.03 -10.62
N GLY A 130 6.01 16.37 -11.61
CA GLY A 130 5.56 16.75 -12.94
C GLY A 130 5.07 15.58 -13.79
N ASP A 131 5.52 14.35 -13.48
CA ASP A 131 5.21 13.15 -14.24
C ASP A 131 4.06 12.36 -13.62
N PHE A 132 3.37 11.57 -14.43
CA PHE A 132 2.33 10.70 -13.91
C PHE A 132 2.93 9.53 -13.11
N HIS A 133 2.51 9.42 -11.85
CA HIS A 133 2.92 8.33 -10.98
C HIS A 133 1.86 8.00 -9.93
N VAL A 134 2.02 6.84 -9.30
CA VAL A 134 1.18 6.33 -8.23
C VAL A 134 2.05 6.03 -7.01
N VAL A 135 1.58 6.38 -5.81
CA VAL A 135 2.18 5.93 -4.54
C VAL A 135 1.20 5.00 -3.85
N ALA A 136 1.54 3.73 -3.71
CA ALA A 136 0.63 2.71 -3.20
C ALA A 136 1.29 1.85 -2.12
N GLY A 137 0.52 1.47 -1.10
CA GLY A 137 1.06 0.62 -0.04
C GLY A 137 0.30 0.68 1.27
N ASP A 138 0.90 0.01 2.25
CA ASP A 138 0.47 0.07 3.65
C ASP A 138 1.14 1.26 4.34
N PHE A 139 0.34 2.28 4.64
CA PHE A 139 0.78 3.49 5.34
C PHE A 139 0.74 3.31 6.86
N ASN A 140 0.13 2.23 7.36
CA ASN A 140 0.04 1.91 8.78
C ASN A 140 -0.58 3.04 9.63
N THR A 141 -1.40 3.89 9.01
CA THR A 141 -2.08 5.04 9.62
C THR A 141 -3.48 5.20 9.03
N LEU A 142 -4.39 5.86 9.76
CA LEU A 142 -5.68 6.29 9.20
C LEU A 142 -5.57 7.69 8.60
N ALA A 143 -6.53 8.01 7.73
CA ALA A 143 -6.70 9.34 7.17
C ALA A 143 -7.35 10.31 8.18
N PRO A 144 -7.14 11.64 8.04
CA PRO A 144 -7.84 12.63 8.85
C PRO A 144 -9.35 12.48 8.73
N GLY A 145 -10.04 12.46 9.86
CA GLY A 145 -11.51 12.35 9.92
C GLY A 145 -12.04 10.92 9.89
N GLU A 146 -11.19 9.89 9.69
CA GLU A 146 -11.63 8.51 9.87
C GLU A 146 -11.74 8.15 11.35
N GLU A 147 -12.88 7.58 11.73
CA GLU A 147 -13.15 7.17 13.09
C GLU A 147 -12.50 5.83 13.41
N LEU A 148 -11.74 5.78 14.50
CA LEU A 148 -11.22 4.53 15.04
C LEU A 148 -12.16 4.01 16.13
N ASP A 149 -12.77 2.84 15.93
CA ASP A 149 -13.56 2.21 16.97
C ASP A 149 -12.66 1.70 18.10
N LEU A 150 -12.58 2.49 19.18
CA LEU A 150 -11.76 2.18 20.35
C LEU A 150 -12.15 0.87 21.04
N ARG A 151 -13.37 0.35 20.83
CA ARG A 151 -13.81 -0.91 21.43
C ARG A 151 -13.14 -2.11 20.77
N LYS A 152 -12.78 -1.99 19.49
CA LYS A 152 -12.12 -3.05 18.71
C LYS A 152 -10.60 -3.09 18.89
N LEU A 153 -10.01 -2.08 19.55
CA LEU A 153 -8.58 -2.06 19.85
C LEU A 153 -8.19 -3.02 20.98
N PRO A 154 -7.00 -3.65 20.92
CA PRO A 154 -6.41 -4.36 22.05
C PRO A 154 -6.34 -3.49 23.32
N PRO A 155 -6.56 -4.03 24.53
CA PRO A 155 -6.62 -3.24 25.77
C PRO A 155 -5.41 -2.31 26.01
N ARG A 156 -4.21 -2.78 25.66
CA ARG A 156 -2.97 -1.97 25.74
C ARG A 156 -3.00 -0.73 24.85
N LEU A 157 -3.57 -0.82 23.65
CA LEU A 157 -3.67 0.30 22.71
C LEU A 157 -4.80 1.25 23.11
N ARG A 158 -5.90 0.72 23.67
CA ARG A 158 -6.98 1.53 24.26
C ARG A 158 -6.46 2.46 25.36
N ALA A 159 -5.61 1.94 26.24
CA ALA A 159 -4.98 2.73 27.30
C ALA A 159 -4.10 3.85 26.73
N ILE A 160 -3.32 3.57 25.68
CA ILE A 160 -2.48 4.59 25.02
C ILE A 160 -3.35 5.69 24.38
N VAL A 161 -4.42 5.33 23.65
CA VAL A 161 -5.32 6.31 23.02
C VAL A 161 -6.05 7.17 24.07
N TRP A 162 -6.40 6.57 25.21
CA TRP A 162 -6.98 7.31 26.33
C TRP A 162 -5.99 8.31 26.93
N LEU A 163 -4.73 7.90 27.14
CA LEU A 163 -3.66 8.75 27.66
C LEU A 163 -3.24 9.89 26.70
N THR A 164 -3.40 9.70 25.38
CA THR A 164 -3.12 10.74 24.38
C THR A 164 -4.30 11.67 24.12
N GLY A 165 -5.37 11.59 24.94
CA GLY A 165 -6.52 12.48 24.86
C GLY A 165 -7.40 12.24 23.63
N ARG A 166 -7.46 11.00 23.13
CA ARG A 166 -8.22 10.59 21.93
C ARG A 166 -7.83 11.30 20.62
N ARG A 167 -6.82 12.17 20.64
CA ARG A 167 -6.30 12.85 19.45
C ARG A 167 -5.19 11.99 18.85
N ILE A 168 -5.56 11.00 18.05
CA ILE A 168 -4.59 10.31 17.21
C ILE A 168 -4.18 11.30 16.12
N ARG A 169 -2.88 11.61 16.07
CA ARG A 169 -2.31 12.56 15.12
C ARG A 169 -2.21 11.90 13.75
N TRP A 170 -3.15 12.23 12.86
CA TRP A 170 -3.24 11.78 11.47
C TRP A 170 -2.24 12.47 10.52
N GLU A 171 -1.04 12.79 11.01
CA GLU A 171 -0.09 13.68 10.32
C GLU A 171 0.42 13.08 9.01
N THR A 172 0.51 11.75 8.93
CA THR A 172 1.10 11.05 7.78
C THR A 172 0.26 11.20 6.51
N ILE A 173 -1.05 10.97 6.54
CA ILE A 173 -1.88 11.16 5.34
C ILE A 173 -2.03 12.64 4.99
N GLN A 174 -2.14 13.53 5.98
CA GLN A 174 -2.21 14.97 5.74
C GLN A 174 -0.99 15.50 4.97
N ILE A 175 0.22 14.97 5.25
CA ILE A 175 1.43 15.33 4.50
C ILE A 175 1.32 15.00 2.99
N MET A 176 0.63 13.92 2.63
CA MET A 176 0.40 13.59 1.22
C MET A 176 -0.57 14.60 0.59
N LEU A 177 -1.68 14.89 1.28
CA LEU A 177 -2.68 15.85 0.81
C LEU A 177 -2.09 17.26 0.64
N ASP A 178 -1.33 17.72 1.62
CA ASP A 178 -0.61 19.01 1.59
C ASP A 178 0.40 19.07 0.44
N ALA A 179 0.90 17.92 -0.02
CA ALA A 179 1.82 17.80 -1.14
C ALA A 179 1.10 17.68 -2.50
N SER A 180 -0.19 18.03 -2.58
CA SER A 180 -1.03 17.97 -3.77
C SER A 180 -1.21 16.56 -4.32
N TYR A 181 -1.28 15.55 -3.44
CA TYR A 181 -1.76 14.22 -3.79
C TYR A 181 -3.24 14.06 -3.44
N VAL A 182 -3.91 13.22 -4.21
CA VAL A 182 -5.29 12.80 -4.00
C VAL A 182 -5.29 11.37 -3.48
N ASP A 183 -6.04 11.13 -2.39
CA ASP A 183 -6.38 9.79 -1.94
C ASP A 183 -7.37 9.18 -2.94
N GLY A 184 -6.90 8.21 -3.72
CA GLY A 184 -7.64 7.63 -4.84
C GLY A 184 -8.96 7.01 -4.42
N TYR A 185 -8.96 6.21 -3.35
CA TYR A 185 -10.18 5.57 -2.86
C TYR A 185 -11.18 6.62 -2.38
N ARG A 186 -10.74 7.56 -1.54
CA ARG A 186 -11.61 8.62 -1.00
C ARG A 186 -12.19 9.51 -2.11
N SER A 187 -11.41 9.79 -3.15
CA SER A 187 -11.85 10.63 -4.27
C SER A 187 -12.97 10.02 -5.10
N LEU A 188 -13.01 8.69 -5.20
CA LEU A 188 -13.99 7.96 -6.01
C LEU A 188 -15.21 7.52 -5.20
N HIS A 189 -15.05 7.25 -3.89
CA HIS A 189 -16.09 6.65 -3.05
C HIS A 189 -16.69 7.57 -1.99
N GLY A 190 -16.32 8.86 -1.99
CA GLY A 190 -16.97 9.87 -1.15
C GLY A 190 -16.86 9.57 0.34
N HIS A 191 -17.94 9.10 0.97
CA HIS A 191 -17.99 8.79 2.41
C HIS A 191 -17.85 7.29 2.75
N ASP A 192 -17.71 6.41 1.75
CA ASP A 192 -17.44 4.98 2.03
C ASP A 192 -16.19 4.84 2.91
N PRO A 193 -16.25 4.08 4.02
CA PRO A 193 -15.08 3.87 4.86
C PRO A 193 -13.91 3.17 4.17
N GLY A 194 -14.15 2.24 3.25
CA GLY A 194 -13.09 1.52 2.53
C GLY A 194 -12.13 0.74 3.40
N TYR A 195 -12.62 0.07 4.45
CA TYR A 195 -11.75 -0.63 5.39
C TYR A 195 -10.92 -1.72 4.71
N THR A 196 -9.62 -1.75 4.99
CA THR A 196 -8.68 -2.75 4.46
C THR A 196 -8.17 -3.69 5.55
N PHE A 197 -8.49 -3.44 6.82
CA PHE A 197 -7.97 -4.21 7.95
C PHE A 197 -8.95 -4.27 9.13
N PRO A 198 -8.94 -5.38 9.90
CA PRO A 198 -8.48 -6.71 9.49
C PRO A 198 -9.50 -7.40 8.58
N THR A 199 -9.07 -8.35 7.76
CA THR A 199 -9.92 -9.11 6.81
C THR A 199 -11.19 -9.71 7.43
N TRP A 200 -11.14 -10.21 8.68
CA TRP A 200 -12.26 -10.92 9.32
C TRP A 200 -13.29 -10.01 10.01
N ASP A 201 -12.95 -8.75 10.27
CA ASP A 201 -13.87 -7.75 10.82
C ASP A 201 -13.36 -6.37 10.38
N PRO A 202 -13.50 -5.98 9.10
CA PRO A 202 -12.90 -4.75 8.58
C PRO A 202 -13.42 -3.50 9.32
N HIS A 203 -12.51 -2.72 9.88
CA HIS A 203 -12.85 -1.49 10.61
C HIS A 203 -11.76 -0.40 10.60
N VAL A 204 -10.68 -0.62 9.84
CA VAL A 204 -9.54 0.29 9.72
C VAL A 204 -9.10 0.30 8.24
N ARG A 205 -8.76 1.48 7.70
CA ARG A 205 -8.14 1.61 6.38
C ARG A 205 -6.66 2.00 6.52
N LEU A 206 -5.79 1.06 6.20
CA LEU A 206 -4.33 1.23 6.33
C LEU A 206 -3.62 1.29 4.98
N ASP A 207 -4.28 0.78 3.94
CA ASP A 207 -3.73 0.68 2.59
C ASP A 207 -4.32 1.77 1.71
N TYR A 208 -3.45 2.44 0.95
CA TYR A 208 -3.80 3.62 0.16
C TYR A 208 -3.20 3.55 -1.24
N VAL A 209 -3.84 4.26 -2.16
CA VAL A 209 -3.35 4.60 -3.49
C VAL A 209 -3.44 6.12 -3.62
N PHE A 210 -2.30 6.78 -3.78
CA PHE A 210 -2.21 8.22 -4.01
C PHE A 210 -1.75 8.52 -5.43
N VAL A 211 -2.34 9.54 -6.03
CA VAL A 211 -1.94 10.09 -7.34
C VAL A 211 -1.76 11.60 -7.22
N PRO A 212 -0.84 12.23 -7.97
CA PRO A 212 -0.75 13.69 -7.99
C PRO A 212 -2.06 14.28 -8.51
N PHE A 213 -2.50 15.39 -7.90
CA PHE A 213 -3.77 16.05 -8.22
C PHE A 213 -3.92 16.36 -9.71
N ALA A 214 -2.85 16.82 -10.36
CA ALA A 214 -2.82 17.13 -11.80
C ALA A 214 -3.18 15.93 -12.69
N TRP A 215 -2.95 14.72 -12.21
CA TRP A 215 -3.20 13.46 -12.93
C TRP A 215 -4.35 12.65 -12.35
N SER A 216 -5.10 13.19 -11.39
CA SER A 216 -6.19 12.48 -10.69
C SER A 216 -7.23 11.89 -11.64
N ARG A 217 -7.51 12.54 -12.77
CA ARG A 217 -8.44 12.04 -13.79
C ARG A 217 -8.01 10.74 -14.48
N ARG A 218 -6.73 10.37 -14.38
CA ARG A 218 -6.23 9.08 -14.91
C ARG A 218 -6.53 7.92 -13.99
N LEU A 219 -6.97 8.16 -12.75
CA LEU A 219 -7.44 7.09 -11.86
C LEU A 219 -8.90 6.78 -12.21
N ALA A 220 -9.11 5.70 -12.95
CA ALA A 220 -10.43 5.28 -13.42
C ALA A 220 -11.23 4.50 -12.36
N ASP A 221 -10.54 3.71 -11.53
CA ASP A 221 -11.15 2.93 -10.44
C ASP A 221 -10.18 2.77 -9.26
N CYS A 222 -10.71 2.60 -8.06
CA CYS A 222 -9.95 2.21 -6.87
C CYS A 222 -10.85 1.47 -5.90
N ALA A 223 -10.65 0.17 -5.69
CA ALA A 223 -11.59 -0.68 -4.95
C ALA A 223 -10.88 -1.59 -3.95
N VAL A 224 -11.47 -1.71 -2.76
CA VAL A 224 -11.08 -2.74 -1.78
C VAL A 224 -11.74 -4.05 -2.19
N VAL A 225 -10.93 -5.09 -2.37
CA VAL A 225 -11.41 -6.41 -2.78
C VAL A 225 -11.78 -7.22 -1.53
N SER A 226 -13.06 -7.55 -1.38
CA SER A 226 -13.60 -8.24 -0.19
C SER A 226 -14.45 -9.48 -0.53
N ASP A 227 -14.60 -9.78 -1.81
CA ASP A 227 -15.56 -10.74 -2.37
C ASP A 227 -14.89 -12.06 -2.82
N HIS A 228 -13.96 -12.60 -2.04
CA HIS A 228 -13.31 -13.87 -2.36
C HIS A 228 -13.05 -14.75 -1.12
N PRO A 229 -13.43 -16.05 -1.13
CA PRO A 229 -13.35 -16.90 0.06
C PRO A 229 -11.93 -17.12 0.59
N ALA A 230 -10.92 -17.07 -0.29
CA ALA A 230 -9.52 -17.23 0.13
C ALA A 230 -8.97 -16.05 0.96
N LEU A 231 -9.65 -14.88 0.98
CA LEU A 231 -9.17 -13.70 1.70
C LEU A 231 -8.89 -13.99 3.17
N ALA A 232 -9.81 -14.70 3.85
CA ALA A 232 -9.70 -15.03 5.26
C ALA A 232 -8.45 -15.86 5.61
N GLN A 233 -7.92 -16.62 4.64
CA GLN A 233 -6.71 -17.43 4.81
C GLN A 233 -5.48 -16.74 4.23
N ALA A 234 -5.65 -15.78 3.31
CA ALA A 234 -4.57 -15.18 2.55
C ALA A 234 -3.80 -14.14 3.36
N SER A 235 -4.48 -13.17 3.98
CA SER A 235 -3.86 -12.11 4.78
C SER A 235 -4.84 -11.49 5.77
N ASP A 236 -4.31 -10.79 6.77
CA ASP A 236 -5.11 -9.91 7.64
C ASP A 236 -5.43 -8.56 7.00
N HIS A 237 -4.81 -8.23 5.86
CA HIS A 237 -5.23 -7.11 5.01
C HIS A 237 -6.13 -7.58 3.86
N LEU A 238 -7.06 -6.73 3.45
CA LEU A 238 -7.76 -6.82 2.17
C LEU A 238 -6.92 -6.14 1.08
N PRO A 239 -6.88 -6.67 -0.16
CA PRO A 239 -6.20 -6.02 -1.27
C PRO A 239 -6.89 -4.72 -1.66
N LEU A 240 -6.10 -3.72 -2.04
CA LEU A 240 -6.59 -2.49 -2.68
C LEU A 240 -6.16 -2.48 -4.14
N ARG A 241 -7.15 -2.51 -5.04
CA ARG A 241 -6.95 -2.44 -6.50
C ARG A 241 -7.11 -0.98 -6.95
N ALA A 242 -6.33 -0.57 -7.94
CA ALA A 242 -6.53 0.66 -8.67
C ALA A 242 -6.44 0.41 -10.18
N GLU A 243 -7.26 1.10 -10.97
CA GLU A 243 -7.15 1.11 -12.42
C GLU A 243 -6.73 2.50 -12.87
N VAL A 244 -5.61 2.56 -13.60
CA VAL A 244 -5.07 3.80 -14.15
C VAL A 244 -5.04 3.78 -15.67
N GLU A 245 -5.43 4.89 -16.28
CA GLU A 245 -5.31 5.12 -17.71
C GLU A 245 -3.84 5.41 -18.05
N LEU A 246 -3.32 4.67 -19.03
CA LEU A 246 -2.00 4.93 -19.59
C LEU A 246 -2.14 5.83 -20.81
N GLU A 247 -1.12 6.63 -21.09
CA GLU A 247 -1.01 7.26 -22.41
C GLU A 247 -0.90 6.18 -23.51
N PRO A 248 -1.47 6.44 -24.70
CA PRO A 248 -1.30 5.59 -25.88
C PRO A 248 0.17 5.37 -26.25
#